data_AF-A0A842YLR4-F1
#
_entry.id   AF-A0A842YLR4-F1
#
_cell.length_a   1.000
_cell.length_b   1.000
_cell.length_c   1.000
_cell.angle_alpha   90.00
_cell.angle_beta   90.00
_cell.angle_gamma   90.00
#
_symmetry.space_group_name_H-M   'P 1'
#
loop_
_entity.id
_entity.type
_entity.pdbx_description
1 polymer ?
#
loop_
_entity_poly.entity_id
_entity_poly.type
_entity_poly.pdbx_seq_one_letter_code
_entity_poly.pdbx_strand_id
1 'polypeptide(L)'
;VTGTNGKGSTAAMAASILQAAGYKTGMFTSPHLSDITESIQINGEPIPINNMDTILGFIKEETKALPSQGFRQPTHFEALVALAYTYFSIEKIDIAVIEVGMGGRDDATNVLDSTASIITNISLEHTQWLGETLEEIAENKAGVLKKCTELITAVTQPNIKVLLQTIATQKQSKLTQIDTDIQITSETISLERQIFTVKTPTQTLRYLSIHLLGPHQQRNAACAIAAVEAAQRRGFQITPEAIHRGLATVTWSGRL
;
A
#
# COMPACT_ATOMS: atom_id res chain seq x y z
N VAL A 1 1.03 -1.22 -2.55
CA VAL A 1 -0.13 -1.93 -1.96
C VAL A 1 -1.16 -2.16 -3.04
N THR A 2 -1.51 -3.41 -3.35
CA THR A 2 -2.60 -3.75 -4.27
C THR A 2 -3.57 -4.74 -3.63
N GLY A 3 -4.61 -5.10 -4.36
CA GLY A 3 -5.72 -5.96 -3.97
C GLY A 3 -7.05 -5.38 -4.44
N THR A 4 -8.14 -6.13 -4.24
CA THR A 4 -9.47 -5.66 -4.63
C THR A 4 -9.99 -4.63 -3.63
N ASN A 5 -9.98 -4.99 -2.34
CA ASN A 5 -10.44 -4.14 -1.24
C ASN A 5 -9.35 -3.94 -0.17
N GLY A 6 -9.45 -2.88 0.63
CA GLY A 6 -8.56 -2.65 1.78
C GLY A 6 -7.18 -2.08 1.45
N LYS A 7 -6.91 -1.74 0.18
CA LYS A 7 -5.65 -1.11 -0.27
C LYS A 7 -5.37 0.19 0.49
N GLY A 8 -6.24 1.20 0.36
CA GLY A 8 -6.14 2.47 1.09
C GLY A 8 -6.04 2.32 2.61
N SER A 9 -6.88 1.48 3.24
CA SER A 9 -6.79 1.26 4.70
C SER A 9 -5.43 0.69 5.12
N THR A 10 -4.92 -0.29 4.38
CA THR A 10 -3.60 -0.89 4.64
C THR A 10 -2.48 0.14 4.42
N ALA A 11 -2.60 0.97 3.37
CA ALA A 11 -1.65 2.03 3.09
C ALA A 11 -1.61 3.08 4.21
N ALA A 12 -2.79 3.55 4.66
CA ALA A 12 -2.93 4.51 5.75
C ALA A 12 -2.37 3.97 7.07
N MET A 13 -2.65 2.71 7.41
CA MET A 13 -2.11 2.07 8.61
C MET A 13 -0.57 1.96 8.55
N ALA A 14 -0.02 1.52 7.41
CA ALA A 14 1.43 1.42 7.25
C ALA A 14 2.11 2.80 7.32
N ALA A 15 1.53 3.81 6.65
CA ALA A 15 2.05 5.18 6.67
C ALA A 15 2.02 5.77 8.08
N SER A 16 0.93 5.58 8.83
CA SER A 16 0.79 6.04 10.21
C SER A 16 1.82 5.39 11.14
N ILE A 17 2.09 4.09 10.99
CA ILE A 17 3.15 3.40 11.75
C ILE A 17 4.53 3.97 11.44
N LEU A 18 4.86 4.18 10.16
CA LEU A 18 6.16 4.72 9.73
C LEU A 18 6.35 6.15 10.24
N GLN A 19 5.31 6.98 10.18
CA GLN A 19 5.31 8.31 10.77
C GLN A 19 5.51 8.27 12.29
N ALA A 20 4.80 7.37 13.00
CA ALA A 20 4.94 7.20 14.45
C ALA A 20 6.32 6.68 14.88
N ALA A 21 7.08 6.08 13.94
CA ALA A 21 8.48 5.68 14.10
C ALA A 21 9.48 6.81 13.79
N GLY A 22 9.01 7.98 13.34
CA GLY A 22 9.81 9.18 13.11
C GLY A 22 10.29 9.37 11.67
N TYR A 23 9.82 8.58 10.71
CA TYR A 23 10.19 8.75 9.29
C TYR A 23 9.33 9.79 8.60
N LYS A 24 9.95 10.62 7.75
CA LYS A 24 9.24 11.45 6.79
C LYS A 24 8.62 10.53 5.74
N THR A 25 7.31 10.31 5.86
CA THR A 25 6.60 9.25 5.15
C THR A 25 5.71 9.86 4.06
N GLY A 26 5.97 9.50 2.80
CA GLY A 26 5.05 9.79 1.70
C GLY A 26 3.94 8.74 1.60
N MET A 27 2.74 9.16 1.24
CA MET A 27 1.63 8.26 0.95
C MET A 27 0.92 8.69 -0.33
N PHE A 28 0.73 7.73 -1.24
CA PHE A 28 -0.06 7.92 -2.45
C PHE A 28 -1.25 6.98 -2.44
N THR A 29 -2.46 7.54 -2.63
CA THR A 29 -3.72 6.80 -2.60
C THR A 29 -4.69 7.27 -3.67
N SER A 30 -5.52 6.35 -4.16
CA SER A 30 -6.52 6.67 -5.18
C SER A 30 -7.78 5.80 -5.06
N PRO A 31 -8.97 6.32 -5.37
CA PRO A 31 -9.27 7.73 -5.69
C PRO A 31 -9.21 8.63 -4.45
N HIS A 32 -9.15 9.96 -4.65
CA HIS A 32 -9.39 10.92 -3.58
C HIS A 32 -10.87 10.95 -3.17
N LEU A 33 -11.16 11.40 -1.96
CA LEU A 33 -12.54 11.45 -1.46
C LEU A 33 -13.18 12.81 -1.75
N SER A 34 -12.50 13.90 -1.43
CA SER A 34 -13.05 15.25 -1.57
C SER A 34 -12.17 16.20 -2.38
N ASP A 35 -10.85 16.13 -2.18
CA ASP A 35 -9.88 16.99 -2.86
C ASP A 35 -8.74 16.15 -3.44
N ILE A 36 -8.34 16.45 -4.67
CA ILE A 36 -7.26 15.73 -5.37
C ILE A 36 -5.93 15.77 -4.61
N THR A 37 -5.69 16.81 -3.80
CA THR A 37 -4.51 16.92 -2.95
C THR A 37 -4.44 15.81 -1.90
N GLU A 38 -5.57 15.25 -1.48
CA GLU A 38 -5.65 14.14 -0.53
C GLU A 38 -4.98 12.86 -1.06
N SER A 39 -4.87 12.71 -2.39
CA SER A 39 -4.21 11.55 -3.01
C SER A 39 -2.71 11.52 -2.76
N ILE A 40 -2.08 12.63 -2.35
CA ILE A 40 -0.63 12.76 -2.22
C ILE A 40 -0.33 13.43 -0.89
N GLN A 41 0.17 12.66 0.07
CA GLN A 41 0.39 13.14 1.43
C GLN A 41 1.83 12.93 1.88
N ILE A 42 2.33 13.81 2.74
CA ILE A 42 3.56 13.60 3.50
C ILE A 42 3.23 13.77 4.97
N ASN A 43 3.52 12.75 5.79
CA ASN A 43 3.20 12.73 7.22
C ASN A 43 1.71 13.00 7.52
N GLY A 44 0.82 12.52 6.64
CA GLY A 44 -0.62 12.72 6.75
C GLY A 44 -1.14 14.06 6.21
N GLU A 45 -0.25 14.98 5.81
CA GLU A 45 -0.63 16.28 5.27
C GLU A 45 -0.70 16.25 3.74
N PRO A 46 -1.84 16.64 3.12
CA PRO A 46 -1.98 16.78 1.67
C PRO A 46 -0.94 17.70 1.04
N ILE A 47 -0.59 17.45 -0.22
CA ILE A 47 0.29 18.32 -1.01
C ILE A 47 -0.28 19.76 -1.06
N PRO A 48 0.52 20.80 -0.76
CA PRO A 48 0.09 22.17 -0.95
C PRO A 48 -0.24 22.48 -2.41
N ILE A 49 -1.34 23.20 -2.65
CA ILE A 49 -1.80 23.54 -4.01
C ILE A 49 -0.69 24.20 -4.85
N ASN A 50 0.08 25.12 -4.26
CA ASN A 50 1.19 25.77 -4.96
C ASN A 50 2.27 24.79 -5.43
N ASN A 51 2.59 23.78 -4.62
CA ASN A 51 3.53 22.72 -5.00
C ASN A 51 2.94 21.86 -6.12
N MET A 52 1.65 21.51 -6.02
CA MET A 52 0.94 20.79 -7.05
C MET A 52 0.96 21.54 -8.39
N ASP A 53 0.58 22.81 -8.42
CA ASP A 53 0.55 23.63 -9.63
C ASP A 53 1.94 23.76 -10.27
N THR A 54 2.96 23.99 -9.44
CA THR A 54 4.35 24.11 -9.90
C THR A 54 4.81 22.81 -10.56
N ILE A 55 4.60 21.68 -9.89
CA ILE A 55 5.05 20.37 -10.39
C ILE A 55 4.25 19.95 -11.63
N LEU A 56 2.92 20.18 -11.65
CA LEU A 56 2.10 19.90 -12.82
C LEU A 56 2.49 20.78 -14.02
N GLY A 57 2.84 22.05 -13.78
CA GLY A 57 3.39 22.94 -14.80
C GLY A 57 4.68 22.38 -15.40
N PHE A 58 5.59 21.91 -14.55
CA PHE A 58 6.82 21.24 -14.99
C PHE A 58 6.53 19.97 -15.81
N ILE A 59 5.69 19.05 -15.29
CA ILE A 59 5.32 17.82 -15.99
C ILE A 59 4.72 18.13 -17.37
N LYS A 60 3.84 19.12 -17.45
CA LYS A 60 3.20 19.52 -18.71
C LYS A 60 4.20 20.00 -19.76
N GLU A 61 5.20 20.78 -19.36
CA GLU A 61 6.23 21.25 -20.29
C GLU A 61 7.16 20.11 -20.72
N GLU A 62 7.57 19.23 -19.80
CA GLU A 62 8.41 18.06 -20.12
C GLU A 62 7.69 17.06 -21.05
N THR A 63 6.38 16.89 -20.90
CA THR A 63 5.61 15.92 -21.70
C THR A 63 5.10 16.51 -23.02
N LYS A 64 5.31 17.81 -23.27
CA LYS A 64 4.80 18.51 -24.46
C LYS A 64 5.33 17.94 -25.77
N ALA A 65 6.59 17.49 -25.77
CA ALA A 65 7.24 16.95 -26.97
C ALA A 65 6.91 15.47 -27.24
N LEU A 66 6.29 14.74 -26.31
CA LEU A 66 6.02 13.30 -26.45
C LEU A 66 5.30 12.92 -27.76
N PRO A 67 4.25 13.65 -28.21
CA PRO A 67 3.59 13.35 -29.48
C PRO A 67 4.51 13.44 -30.69
N SER A 68 5.42 14.41 -30.70
CA SER A 68 6.41 14.56 -31.79
C SER A 68 7.47 13.46 -31.79
N GLN A 69 7.64 12.76 -30.66
CA GLN A 69 8.53 11.62 -30.50
C GLN A 69 7.82 10.27 -30.71
N GLY A 70 6.55 10.27 -31.10
CA GLY A 70 5.75 9.06 -31.33
C GLY A 70 5.11 8.46 -30.07
N PHE A 71 5.17 9.16 -28.93
CA PHE A 71 4.52 8.75 -27.69
C PHE A 71 3.18 9.47 -27.50
N ARG A 72 2.22 8.83 -26.81
CA ARG A 72 1.00 9.52 -26.38
C ARG A 72 1.29 10.47 -25.21
N GLN A 73 0.41 11.44 -25.01
CA GLN A 73 0.39 12.19 -23.76
C GLN A 73 0.09 11.27 -22.56
N PRO A 74 0.58 11.60 -21.35
CA PRO A 74 0.23 10.88 -20.14
C PRO A 74 -1.28 10.93 -19.90
N THR A 75 -1.82 9.84 -19.37
CA THR A 75 -3.17 9.81 -18.82
C THR A 75 -3.22 10.64 -17.54
N HIS A 76 -4.44 10.95 -17.07
CA HIS A 76 -4.64 11.63 -15.79
C HIS A 76 -3.95 10.89 -14.63
N PHE A 77 -4.08 9.55 -14.58
CA PHE A 77 -3.48 8.75 -13.51
C PHE A 77 -1.95 8.75 -13.58
N GLU A 78 -1.35 8.63 -14.77
CA GLU A 78 0.10 8.71 -14.93
C GLU A 78 0.66 10.07 -14.53
N ALA A 79 -0.05 11.16 -14.87
CA ALA A 79 0.33 12.50 -14.43
C ALA A 79 0.25 12.65 -12.90
N LEU A 80 -0.76 12.03 -12.26
CA LEU A 80 -0.91 12.06 -10.80
C LEU A 80 0.20 11.27 -10.08
N VAL A 81 0.58 10.10 -10.61
CA VAL A 81 1.71 9.32 -10.10
C VAL A 81 3.04 10.08 -10.27
N ALA A 82 3.26 10.68 -11.44
CA ALA A 82 4.44 11.50 -11.69
C ALA A 82 4.52 12.70 -10.74
N LEU A 83 3.39 13.37 -10.48
CA LEU A 83 3.28 14.43 -9.49
C LEU A 83 3.67 13.94 -8.09
N ALA A 84 3.11 12.81 -7.65
CA ALA A 84 3.38 12.25 -6.32
C ALA A 84 4.87 11.94 -6.14
N TYR A 85 5.48 11.24 -7.09
CA TYR A 85 6.89 10.86 -7.01
C TYR A 85 7.82 12.06 -7.10
N THR A 86 7.48 13.05 -7.93
CA THR A 86 8.25 14.30 -8.01
C THR A 86 8.18 15.06 -6.70
N TYR A 87 6.99 15.19 -6.10
CA TYR A 87 6.81 15.85 -4.82
C TYR A 87 7.58 15.14 -3.69
N PHE A 88 7.47 13.81 -3.60
CA PHE A 88 8.20 13.00 -2.64
C PHE A 88 9.72 13.13 -2.77
N SER A 89 10.22 13.21 -4.01
CA SER A 89 11.64 13.40 -4.30
C SER A 89 12.14 14.79 -3.86
N ILE A 90 11.40 15.85 -4.23
CA ILE A 90 11.70 17.24 -3.82
C ILE A 90 11.74 17.36 -2.30
N GLU A 91 10.76 16.76 -1.64
CA GLU A 91 10.61 16.78 -0.19
C GLU A 91 11.57 15.83 0.54
N LYS A 92 12.32 14.98 -0.18
CA LYS A 92 13.31 14.06 0.39
C LYS A 92 12.71 13.19 1.50
N ILE A 93 11.59 12.53 1.20
CA ILE A 93 10.98 11.57 2.13
C ILE A 93 11.92 10.38 2.37
N ASP A 94 11.78 9.72 3.52
CA ASP A 94 12.56 8.53 3.86
C ASP A 94 11.97 7.25 3.25
N ILE A 95 10.64 7.17 3.19
CA ILE A 95 9.90 6.01 2.71
C ILE A 95 8.53 6.41 2.18
N ALA A 96 8.05 5.71 1.16
CA ALA A 96 6.72 5.91 0.59
C ALA A 96 5.84 4.67 0.72
N VAL A 97 4.55 4.87 0.99
CA VAL A 97 3.51 3.84 0.91
C VAL A 97 2.61 4.16 -0.28
N ILE A 98 2.74 3.36 -1.34
CA ILE A 98 2.06 3.61 -2.62
C ILE A 98 0.92 2.62 -2.81
N GLU A 99 -0.31 3.10 -2.90
CA GLU A 99 -1.46 2.34 -3.38
C GLU A 99 -1.45 2.26 -4.91
N VAL A 100 -1.67 1.05 -5.42
CA VAL A 100 -1.84 0.79 -6.85
C VAL A 100 -3.25 1.21 -7.27
N GLY A 101 -3.36 1.92 -8.40
CA GLY A 101 -4.65 2.34 -8.95
C GLY A 101 -5.47 1.13 -9.38
N MET A 102 -4.91 0.31 -10.26
CA MET A 102 -5.58 -0.88 -10.78
C MET A 102 -4.60 -2.01 -11.10
N GLY A 103 -4.97 -3.24 -10.76
CA GLY A 103 -4.13 -4.40 -11.08
C GLY A 103 -2.79 -4.35 -10.33
N GLY A 104 -1.69 -4.34 -11.05
CA GLY A 104 -0.36 -4.20 -10.46
C GLY A 104 0.78 -4.17 -11.47
N ARG A 105 0.84 -5.16 -12.36
CA ARG A 105 1.92 -5.32 -13.35
C ARG A 105 2.05 -4.09 -14.25
N ASP A 106 0.93 -3.64 -14.79
CA ASP A 106 0.85 -2.61 -15.84
C ASP A 106 0.37 -1.26 -15.29
N ASP A 107 0.31 -1.11 -13.96
CA ASP A 107 -0.10 0.12 -13.30
C ASP A 107 1.01 1.17 -13.32
N ALA A 108 0.64 2.45 -13.47
CA ALA A 108 1.59 3.56 -13.52
C ALA A 108 2.48 3.66 -12.27
N THR A 109 2.02 3.15 -11.12
CA THR A 109 2.81 3.14 -9.88
C THR A 109 3.96 2.13 -9.90
N ASN A 110 3.94 1.11 -10.78
CA ASN A 110 4.85 -0.04 -10.74
C ASN A 110 6.27 0.23 -11.29
N VAL A 111 6.72 1.47 -11.24
CA VAL A 111 8.06 1.91 -11.69
C VAL A 111 9.08 2.03 -10.54
N LEU A 112 8.67 1.79 -9.30
CA LEU A 112 9.54 1.86 -8.11
C LEU A 112 10.06 0.49 -7.68
N ASP A 113 11.26 0.45 -7.11
CA ASP A 113 11.67 -0.64 -6.23
C ASP A 113 10.93 -0.54 -4.89
N SER A 114 10.68 -1.68 -4.24
CA SER A 114 9.95 -1.74 -2.97
C SER A 114 10.69 -2.58 -1.94
N THR A 115 10.57 -2.22 -0.66
CA THR A 115 11.03 -3.08 0.45
C THR A 115 10.12 -4.29 0.61
N ALA A 116 8.82 -4.09 0.37
CA ALA A 116 7.78 -5.09 0.40
C ALA A 116 6.62 -4.72 -0.54
N SER A 117 5.92 -5.74 -1.00
CA SER A 117 4.70 -5.60 -1.79
C SER A 117 3.55 -6.32 -1.08
N ILE A 118 2.34 -5.75 -1.14
CA ILE A 118 1.17 -6.28 -0.44
C ILE A 118 0.05 -6.56 -1.45
N ILE A 119 -0.58 -7.72 -1.33
CA ILE A 119 -1.85 -8.06 -1.99
C ILE A 119 -2.89 -8.31 -0.89
N THR A 120 -3.78 -7.35 -0.65
CA THR A 120 -4.74 -7.44 0.48
C THR A 120 -5.75 -8.58 0.29
N ASN A 121 -6.36 -8.68 -0.88
CA ASN A 121 -7.28 -9.75 -1.26
C ASN A 121 -7.44 -9.79 -2.78
N ILE A 122 -8.06 -10.87 -3.26
CA ILE A 122 -8.37 -11.11 -4.67
C ILE A 122 -9.84 -11.49 -4.78
N SER A 123 -10.56 -10.75 -5.62
CA SER A 123 -11.89 -11.10 -6.12
C SER A 123 -12.02 -10.65 -7.58
N LEU A 124 -13.04 -11.13 -8.27
CA LEU A 124 -13.35 -10.67 -9.63
C LEU A 124 -13.64 -9.17 -9.62
N GLU A 125 -12.84 -8.40 -10.35
CA GLU A 125 -12.98 -6.97 -10.55
C GLU A 125 -12.35 -6.61 -11.88
N HIS A 126 -12.84 -5.55 -12.54
CA HIS A 126 -12.16 -4.98 -13.70
C HIS A 126 -11.81 -6.02 -14.79
N THR A 127 -12.70 -6.99 -15.03
CA THR A 127 -12.39 -8.18 -15.83
C THR A 127 -12.02 -7.85 -17.28
N GLN A 128 -12.50 -6.72 -17.80
CA GLN A 128 -12.11 -6.18 -19.11
C GLN A 128 -10.62 -5.84 -19.22
N TRP A 129 -9.93 -5.63 -18.09
CA TRP A 129 -8.54 -5.17 -18.04
C TRP A 129 -7.61 -6.16 -17.34
N LEU A 130 -8.10 -6.87 -16.31
CA LEU A 130 -7.28 -7.73 -15.45
C LEU A 130 -7.39 -9.22 -15.76
N GLY A 131 -8.37 -9.63 -16.56
CA GLY A 131 -8.66 -11.04 -16.86
C GLY A 131 -10.03 -11.49 -16.35
N GLU A 132 -10.48 -12.65 -16.81
CA GLU A 132 -11.80 -13.20 -16.50
C GLU A 132 -11.77 -14.16 -15.29
N THR A 133 -10.57 -14.57 -14.85
CA THR A 133 -10.35 -15.51 -13.76
C THR A 133 -9.65 -14.88 -12.54
N LEU A 134 -9.80 -15.50 -11.37
CA LEU A 134 -9.11 -15.04 -10.16
C LEU A 134 -7.59 -15.19 -10.31
N GLU A 135 -7.14 -16.21 -11.03
CA GLU A 135 -5.75 -16.49 -11.35
C GLU A 135 -5.14 -15.36 -12.18
N GLU A 136 -5.76 -14.96 -13.29
CA GLU A 136 -5.27 -13.86 -14.14
C GLU A 136 -5.20 -12.53 -13.35
N ILE A 137 -6.22 -12.24 -12.54
CA ILE A 137 -6.24 -11.05 -11.68
C ILE A 137 -5.11 -11.12 -10.64
N ALA A 138 -4.88 -12.29 -10.04
CA ALA A 138 -3.82 -12.49 -9.07
C ALA A 138 -2.43 -12.37 -9.70
N GLU A 139 -2.23 -12.91 -10.91
CA GLU A 139 -0.97 -12.76 -11.67
C GLU A 139 -0.70 -11.29 -12.00
N ASN A 140 -1.71 -10.57 -12.48
CA ASN A 140 -1.57 -9.15 -12.76
C ASN A 140 -1.18 -8.37 -11.49
N LYS A 141 -1.90 -8.58 -10.39
CA LYS A 141 -1.60 -7.93 -9.11
C LYS A 141 -0.23 -8.31 -8.56
N ALA A 142 0.19 -9.58 -8.69
CA ALA A 142 1.51 -10.03 -8.27
C ALA A 142 2.67 -9.42 -9.08
N GLY A 143 2.38 -8.74 -10.20
CA GLY A 143 3.35 -7.95 -10.96
C GLY A 143 4.01 -6.82 -10.17
N VAL A 144 3.45 -6.41 -9.03
CA VAL A 144 4.10 -5.44 -8.11
C VAL A 144 5.27 -6.03 -7.33
N LEU A 145 5.43 -7.36 -7.32
CA LEU A 145 6.51 -8.01 -6.58
C LEU A 145 7.84 -7.78 -7.31
N LYS A 146 8.80 -7.16 -6.62
CA LYS A 146 10.16 -7.02 -7.10
C LYS A 146 11.01 -8.23 -6.67
N LYS A 147 12.18 -8.39 -7.31
CA LYS A 147 13.06 -9.53 -7.06
C LYS A 147 13.72 -9.40 -5.68
N CYS A 148 13.84 -10.51 -4.95
CA CYS A 148 14.46 -10.56 -3.62
C CYS A 148 13.78 -9.65 -2.58
N THR A 149 12.49 -9.37 -2.71
CA THR A 149 11.70 -8.59 -1.73
C THR A 149 10.68 -9.48 -1.04
N GLU A 150 9.79 -8.92 -0.22
CA GLU A 150 8.76 -9.69 0.48
C GLU A 150 7.37 -9.43 -0.11
N LEU A 151 6.62 -10.49 -0.35
CA LEU A 151 5.21 -10.45 -0.72
C LEU A 151 4.37 -10.76 0.52
N ILE A 152 3.53 -9.81 0.94
CA ILE A 152 2.55 -10.00 2.01
C ILE A 152 1.18 -10.18 1.40
N THR A 153 0.40 -11.14 1.90
CA THR A 153 -0.95 -11.38 1.40
C THR A 153 -1.95 -11.80 2.46
N ALA A 154 -3.18 -11.29 2.36
CA ALA A 154 -4.33 -11.76 3.13
C ALA A 154 -5.38 -12.50 2.27
N VAL A 155 -4.99 -12.92 1.06
CA VAL A 155 -5.76 -13.83 0.20
C VAL A 155 -6.08 -15.13 0.93
N THR A 156 -7.30 -15.62 0.77
CA THR A 156 -7.78 -16.84 1.45
C THR A 156 -7.90 -18.03 0.51
N GLN A 157 -8.07 -17.81 -0.79
CA GLN A 157 -8.29 -18.86 -1.79
C GLN A 157 -7.04 -19.76 -1.96
N PRO A 158 -7.13 -21.08 -1.72
CA PRO A 158 -5.96 -21.97 -1.74
C PRO A 158 -5.21 -22.02 -3.08
N ASN A 159 -5.92 -22.09 -4.20
CA ASN A 159 -5.35 -22.05 -5.55
C ASN A 159 -4.52 -20.77 -5.77
N ILE A 160 -5.03 -19.63 -5.33
CA ILE A 160 -4.33 -18.34 -5.46
C ILE A 160 -3.13 -18.28 -4.52
N LYS A 161 -3.20 -18.84 -3.32
CA LYS A 161 -2.03 -18.94 -2.41
C LYS A 161 -0.89 -19.73 -3.07
N VAL A 162 -1.19 -20.87 -3.71
CA VAL A 162 -0.20 -21.69 -4.43
C VAL A 162 0.42 -20.91 -5.60
N LEU A 163 -0.39 -20.18 -6.35
CA LEU A 163 0.07 -19.31 -7.43
C LEU A 163 1.03 -18.24 -6.90
N LEU A 164 0.65 -17.51 -5.84
CA LEU A 164 1.49 -16.46 -5.24
C LEU A 164 2.80 -17.02 -4.69
N GLN A 165 2.77 -18.22 -4.09
CA GLN A 165 3.98 -18.91 -3.64
C GLN A 165 4.91 -19.25 -4.81
N THR A 166 4.36 -19.69 -5.94
CA THR A 166 5.13 -19.98 -7.15
C THR A 166 5.81 -18.72 -7.69
N ILE A 167 5.07 -17.62 -7.81
CA ILE A 167 5.60 -16.31 -8.26
C ILE A 167 6.67 -15.79 -7.29
N ALA A 168 6.44 -15.89 -5.98
CA ALA A 168 7.41 -15.47 -4.97
C ALA A 168 8.72 -16.26 -5.08
N THR A 169 8.64 -17.60 -5.21
CA THR A 169 9.82 -18.47 -5.42
C THR A 169 10.59 -18.08 -6.68
N GLN A 170 9.90 -17.86 -7.80
CA GLN A 170 10.54 -17.43 -9.06
C GLN A 170 11.29 -16.10 -8.93
N LYS A 171 10.76 -15.18 -8.12
CA LYS A 171 11.38 -13.88 -7.83
C LYS A 171 12.39 -13.92 -6.67
N GLN A 172 12.68 -15.11 -6.11
CA GLN A 172 13.56 -15.28 -4.94
C GLN A 172 13.10 -14.45 -3.74
N SER A 173 11.77 -14.30 -3.62
CA SER A 173 11.10 -13.44 -2.66
C SER A 173 10.41 -14.28 -1.61
N LYS A 174 10.33 -13.76 -0.39
CA LYS A 174 9.59 -14.40 0.71
C LYS A 174 8.09 -14.13 0.53
N LEU A 175 7.25 -15.15 0.71
CA LEU A 175 5.80 -14.97 0.87
C LEU A 175 5.46 -15.00 2.37
N THR A 176 4.69 -14.03 2.84
CA THR A 176 4.13 -13.97 4.19
C THR A 176 2.61 -13.87 4.10
N GLN A 177 1.92 -14.83 4.70
CA GLN A 177 0.48 -15.00 4.56
C GLN A 177 -0.24 -14.77 5.89
N ILE A 178 -1.27 -13.93 5.87
CA ILE A 178 -2.19 -13.81 6.99
C ILE A 178 -2.97 -15.12 7.16
N ASP A 179 -3.23 -15.50 8.40
CA ASP A 179 -3.80 -16.77 8.88
C ASP A 179 -2.90 -18.01 8.75
N THR A 180 -1.74 -17.89 8.11
CA THR A 180 -0.74 -18.98 8.03
C THR A 180 0.50 -18.61 8.84
N ASP A 181 1.18 -17.54 8.43
CA ASP A 181 2.41 -17.06 9.09
C ASP A 181 2.10 -16.02 10.18
N ILE A 182 0.98 -15.30 10.04
CA ILE A 182 0.53 -14.26 10.96
C ILE A 182 -0.86 -14.61 11.48
N GLN A 183 -0.99 -14.66 12.81
CA GLN A 183 -2.24 -14.99 13.49
C GLN A 183 -2.84 -13.74 14.13
N ILE A 184 -4.15 -13.56 13.95
CA ILE A 184 -4.93 -12.46 14.52
C ILE A 184 -5.88 -13.04 15.56
N THR A 185 -5.91 -12.47 16.75
CA THR A 185 -6.89 -12.82 17.79
C THR A 185 -7.68 -11.57 18.14
N SER A 186 -8.95 -11.52 17.73
CA SER A 186 -9.85 -10.42 18.06
C SER A 186 -10.27 -10.51 19.53
N GLU A 187 -10.23 -9.37 20.23
CA GLU A 187 -10.57 -9.29 21.66
C GLU A 187 -11.84 -8.45 21.87
N THR A 188 -11.86 -7.22 21.35
CA THR A 188 -13.01 -6.30 21.47
C THR A 188 -13.31 -5.68 20.12
N ILE A 189 -14.60 -5.64 19.77
CA ILE A 189 -15.12 -4.88 18.62
C ILE A 189 -16.25 -4.02 19.16
N SER A 190 -16.04 -2.72 19.23
CA SER A 190 -17.07 -1.74 19.59
C SER A 190 -17.31 -0.77 18.44
N LEU A 191 -18.27 0.15 18.62
CA LEU A 191 -18.52 1.24 17.67
C LEU A 191 -17.44 2.34 17.71
N GLU A 192 -16.53 2.30 18.69
CA GLU A 192 -15.48 3.29 18.85
C GLU A 192 -14.12 2.77 18.38
N ARG A 193 -13.83 1.49 18.67
CA ARG A 193 -12.53 0.89 18.37
C ARG A 193 -12.59 -0.62 18.32
N GLN A 194 -11.59 -1.19 17.68
CA GLN A 194 -11.27 -2.61 17.76
C GLN A 194 -9.99 -2.80 18.60
N ILE A 195 -9.97 -3.85 19.42
CA ILE A 195 -8.81 -4.30 20.17
C ILE A 195 -8.52 -5.75 19.78
N PHE A 196 -7.27 -6.03 19.41
CA PHE A 196 -6.85 -7.33 18.94
C PHE A 196 -5.36 -7.57 19.20
N THR A 197 -4.96 -8.83 19.12
CA THR A 197 -3.57 -9.26 19.18
C THR A 197 -3.12 -9.76 17.81
N VAL A 198 -1.92 -9.38 17.38
CA VAL A 198 -1.26 -9.91 16.18
C VAL A 198 0.01 -10.65 16.59
N LYS A 199 0.11 -11.92 16.22
CA LYS A 199 1.31 -12.74 16.37
C LYS A 199 1.95 -12.93 15.00
N THR A 200 3.14 -12.38 14.83
CA THR A 200 3.98 -12.56 13.64
C THR A 200 5.07 -13.59 13.92
N PRO A 201 5.86 -14.01 12.92
CA PRO A 201 7.03 -14.87 13.15
C PRO A 201 8.10 -14.23 14.05
N THR A 202 8.09 -12.89 14.19
CA THR A 202 9.14 -12.16 14.91
C THR A 202 8.72 -11.72 16.31
N GLN A 203 7.42 -11.48 16.53
CA GLN A 203 6.91 -10.94 17.80
C GLN A 203 5.41 -11.19 18.01
N THR A 204 4.93 -10.89 19.22
CA THR A 204 3.50 -10.85 19.53
C THR A 204 3.14 -9.46 20.04
N LEU A 205 2.29 -8.76 19.30
CA LEU A 205 1.80 -7.42 19.61
C LEU A 205 0.38 -7.55 20.19
N ARG A 206 0.26 -7.36 21.51
CA ARG A 206 -0.99 -7.52 22.26
C ARG A 206 -1.68 -6.18 22.44
N TYR A 207 -3.01 -6.15 22.51
CA TYR A 207 -3.77 -4.91 22.75
C TYR A 207 -3.53 -3.83 21.68
N LEU A 208 -3.37 -4.23 20.43
CA LEU A 208 -3.40 -3.30 19.31
C LEU A 208 -4.79 -2.68 19.22
N SER A 209 -4.84 -1.38 18.96
CA SER A 209 -6.11 -0.65 18.84
C SER A 209 -6.17 0.10 17.52
N ILE A 210 -7.33 0.05 16.86
CA ILE A 210 -7.65 0.83 15.66
C ILE A 210 -9.05 1.42 15.80
N HIS A 211 -9.26 2.61 15.24
CA HIS A 211 -10.57 3.28 15.18
C HIS A 211 -11.34 2.95 13.89
N LEU A 212 -10.66 2.35 12.90
CA LEU A 212 -11.32 1.80 11.71
C LEU A 212 -12.09 0.55 12.10
N LEU A 213 -13.40 0.58 11.96
CA LEU A 213 -14.37 -0.44 12.30
C LEU A 213 -14.47 -1.52 11.22
N GLY A 214 -15.09 -2.64 11.56
CA GLY A 214 -15.22 -3.79 10.67
C GLY A 214 -14.09 -4.82 10.84
N PRO A 215 -14.41 -6.11 11.01
CA PRO A 215 -13.41 -7.15 11.28
C PRO A 215 -12.29 -7.26 10.23
N HIS A 216 -12.59 -6.92 8.98
CA HIS A 216 -11.63 -6.93 7.88
C HIS A 216 -10.47 -5.94 8.08
N GLN A 217 -10.66 -4.87 8.87
CA GLN A 217 -9.60 -3.91 9.17
C GLN A 217 -8.48 -4.52 10.02
N GLN A 218 -8.76 -5.55 10.84
CA GLN A 218 -7.71 -6.26 11.57
C GLN A 218 -6.76 -6.99 10.62
N ARG A 219 -7.28 -7.52 9.50
CA ARG A 219 -6.45 -8.12 8.43
C ARG A 219 -5.64 -7.06 7.68
N ASN A 220 -6.24 -5.91 7.39
CA ASN A 220 -5.51 -4.77 6.80
C ASN A 220 -4.36 -4.32 7.74
N ALA A 221 -4.62 -4.25 9.04
CA ALA A 221 -3.61 -3.92 10.05
C ALA A 221 -2.50 -4.98 10.10
N ALA A 222 -2.84 -6.27 10.07
CA ALA A 222 -1.85 -7.33 10.02
C ALA A 222 -0.97 -7.27 8.76
N CYS A 223 -1.54 -6.92 7.60
CA CYS A 223 -0.77 -6.66 6.37
C CYS A 223 0.18 -5.46 6.54
N ALA A 224 -0.29 -4.36 7.13
CA ALA A 224 0.53 -3.18 7.40
C ALA A 224 1.68 -3.51 8.36
N ILE A 225 1.41 -4.24 9.45
CA ILE A 225 2.42 -4.72 10.41
C ILE A 225 3.48 -5.56 9.71
N ALA A 226 3.06 -6.52 8.88
CA ALA A 226 3.99 -7.38 8.15
C ALA A 226 4.87 -6.59 7.17
N ALA A 227 4.33 -5.55 6.54
CA ALA A 227 5.09 -4.68 5.64
C ALA A 227 6.11 -3.82 6.38
N VAL A 228 5.78 -3.29 7.56
CA VAL A 228 6.74 -2.55 8.38
C VAL A 228 7.82 -3.48 8.96
N GLU A 229 7.49 -4.73 9.30
CA GLU A 229 8.48 -5.73 9.69
C GLU A 229 9.43 -6.10 8.53
N ALA A 230 8.92 -6.12 7.30
CA ALA A 230 9.76 -6.29 6.11
C ALA A 230 10.70 -5.07 5.90
N ALA A 231 10.21 -3.86 6.17
CA ALA A 231 11.05 -2.66 6.17
C ALA A 231 12.11 -2.71 7.29
N GLN A 232 11.78 -3.22 8.49
CA GLN A 232 12.77 -3.40 9.57
C GLN A 232 13.95 -4.29 9.13
N ARG A 233 13.67 -5.39 8.43
CA ARG A 233 14.70 -6.27 7.84
C ARG A 233 15.61 -5.56 6.84
N ARG A 234 15.20 -4.39 6.33
CA ARG A 234 15.97 -3.54 5.41
C ARG A 234 16.66 -2.36 6.10
N GLY A 235 16.65 -2.31 7.43
CA GLY A 235 17.40 -1.34 8.22
C GLY A 235 16.54 -0.25 8.87
N PHE A 236 15.24 -0.20 8.60
CA PHE A 236 14.34 0.75 9.26
C PHE A 236 14.18 0.38 10.75
N GLN A 237 14.42 1.33 11.64
CA GLN A 237 14.14 1.21 13.07
C GLN A 237 12.68 1.56 13.34
N ILE A 238 11.85 0.56 13.64
CA ILE A 238 10.43 0.73 13.94
C ILE A 238 10.19 -0.01 15.25
N THR A 239 9.73 0.64 16.31
CA THR A 239 9.53 -0.04 17.60
C THR A 239 8.11 -0.58 17.73
N PRO A 240 7.86 -1.57 18.61
CA PRO A 240 6.49 -1.98 18.95
C PRO A 240 5.62 -0.78 19.36
N GLU A 241 6.16 0.19 20.10
CA GLU A 241 5.43 1.39 20.51
C GLU A 241 5.02 2.24 19.31
N ALA A 242 5.86 2.35 18.27
CA ALA A 242 5.49 3.04 17.03
C ALA A 242 4.35 2.32 16.30
N ILE A 243 4.37 0.98 16.26
CA ILE A 243 3.27 0.19 15.68
C ILE A 243 1.97 0.44 16.45
N HIS A 244 2.03 0.40 17.77
CA HIS A 244 0.88 0.67 18.64
C HIS A 244 0.31 2.08 18.43
N ARG A 245 1.17 3.11 18.48
CA ARG A 245 0.75 4.49 18.31
C ARG A 245 0.19 4.73 16.92
N GLY A 246 0.88 4.30 15.87
CA GLY A 246 0.46 4.50 14.49
C GLY A 246 -0.88 3.86 14.19
N LEU A 247 -1.13 2.64 14.68
CA LEU A 247 -2.44 2.00 14.53
C LEU A 247 -3.54 2.70 15.35
N ALA A 248 -3.22 3.16 16.56
CA ALA A 248 -4.19 3.87 17.40
C ALA A 248 -4.57 5.25 16.82
N THR A 249 -3.65 5.94 16.13
CA THR A 249 -3.90 7.29 15.61
C THR A 249 -4.30 7.33 14.14
N VAL A 250 -4.31 6.19 13.43
CA VAL A 250 -4.66 6.17 12.02
C VAL A 250 -6.07 6.69 11.79
N THR A 251 -6.21 7.61 10.84
CA THR A 251 -7.49 8.10 10.33
C THR A 251 -7.57 7.82 8.84
N TRP A 252 -8.73 7.36 8.37
CA TRP A 252 -8.94 7.12 6.95
C TRP A 252 -10.37 7.47 6.55
N SER A 253 -10.55 8.69 6.05
CA SER A 253 -11.86 9.27 5.75
C SER A 253 -12.66 8.41 4.77
N GLY A 254 -13.98 8.34 4.98
CA GLY A 254 -14.87 7.54 4.13
C GLY A 254 -14.75 6.02 4.31
N ARG A 255 -13.99 5.54 5.31
CA ARG A 255 -13.99 4.14 5.72
C ARG A 255 -14.56 3.99 7.13
N LEU A 256 -15.65 3.24 7.20
CA LEU A 256 -16.13 2.64 8.44
C LEU A 256 -15.17 1.52 8.81
#